data_AF-A0AA46ACQ9-F1
#
_entry.id   AF-A0AA46ACQ9-F1
#
_cell.length_a   1.000
_cell.length_b   1.000
_cell.length_c   1.000
_cell.angle_alpha   90.00
_cell.angle_beta   90.00
_cell.angle_gamma   90.00
#
_symmetry.space_group_name_H-M   'P 1'
#
loop_
_entity.id
_entity.type
_entity.pdbx_description
1 polymer ?
#
loop_
_entity_poly.entity_id
_entity_poly.type
_entity_poly.pdbx_seq_one_letter_code
_entity_poly.pdbx_strand_id
1 'polypeptide(L)'
;MKREYPFSKAFTLIEMAIVLVIIGMLLVMGISLFGVLTKRAKNEETKDNIKSAVETIIGYTAYKEKLPLSQTDSSCPTSSDCFQKVVNIKDAYGKDFLYIVPSNPDNPDLTQNKICDQNITNLTVRKCNDINCNNYDDIQNIAFVIVSGGENHNIQTNKDNSGVVKIYVPGTPNIDDYPTDINRLEDYDDIASWVTLNELKVKIGCVYQRESGKGPLRIITDYIPTGKQGESYNAIITADGGEPFNSGGKYKWISSGLATGLSPNPTNGNQSDYLTISGTPSCPGNYNVAVSVTDSKNTSVSKNFALTIYPNYTLSPMNGYTWTAVKGQNFNANIQVKASGLSNSFTSSCNPNSCNGLSCLANNDIITISGTPNVAGTCDFGVTFIDDTCSSYTINANYSVVISESVAGGGGGSGGGSGGGGGNLNPPSCSLTASQNIINSGNFANITANISNGPANGSFNPQTGTCTSFNNVSNSWNCNTANLTSNTNLNLTVTNAVGSGTCNIKICVIKYNQYRIFNNTGARIDYKIGNGNCNRVNNNRSVNISSGQTVYFYSSNNRSCQNQIGYVDFSWAVCTDDDGDRQINFNSDGTTSDR
;
A
#
# COMPACT_ATOMS: atom_id res chain seq x y z
N MET A 1 -48.21 -18.51 86.38
CA MET A 1 -48.09 -18.59 84.90
C MET A 1 -49.48 -18.71 84.30
N LYS A 2 -50.07 -17.61 83.82
CA LYS A 2 -51.29 -17.66 82.99
C LYS A 2 -50.89 -17.18 81.60
N ARG A 3 -51.02 -18.09 80.63
CA ARG A 3 -50.61 -17.97 79.23
C ARG A 3 -51.36 -16.82 78.54
N GLU A 4 -50.60 -15.95 77.88
CA GLU A 4 -51.09 -15.11 76.78
C GLU A 4 -51.40 -16.01 75.58
N TYR A 5 -52.59 -15.84 74.99
CA TYR A 5 -52.93 -16.40 73.68
C TYR A 5 -52.79 -15.26 72.65
N PRO A 6 -52.01 -15.43 71.57
CA PRO A 6 -51.90 -14.42 70.53
C PRO A 6 -53.21 -14.37 69.73
N PHE A 7 -53.78 -13.17 69.61
CA PHE A 7 -54.90 -12.87 68.74
C PHE A 7 -54.45 -13.11 67.29
N SER A 8 -54.83 -14.24 66.70
CA SER A 8 -54.69 -14.44 65.26
C SER A 8 -55.57 -13.41 64.58
N LYS A 9 -54.97 -12.44 63.87
CA LYS A 9 -55.68 -11.49 63.02
C LYS A 9 -56.48 -12.29 61.98
N ALA A 10 -57.75 -12.54 62.27
CA ALA A 10 -58.68 -13.11 61.31
C ALA A 10 -58.98 -12.01 60.28
N PHE A 11 -58.83 -12.34 58.98
CA PHE A 11 -59.19 -11.43 57.90
C PHE A 11 -60.67 -11.04 58.04
N THR A 12 -60.92 -9.73 57.97
CA THR A 12 -62.29 -9.23 57.98
C THR A 12 -62.99 -9.62 56.68
N LEU A 13 -64.31 -9.85 56.75
CA LEU A 13 -65.12 -10.17 55.58
C LEU A 13 -64.98 -9.13 54.45
N ILE A 14 -64.70 -7.87 54.80
CA ILE A 14 -64.49 -6.80 53.84
C ILE A 14 -63.14 -6.88 53.14
N GLU A 15 -62.07 -7.31 53.83
CA GLU A 15 -60.77 -7.55 53.21
C GLU A 15 -60.84 -8.71 52.20
N MET A 16 -61.56 -9.79 52.53
CA MET A 16 -61.78 -10.91 51.59
C MET A 16 -62.64 -10.49 50.39
N ALA A 17 -63.65 -9.63 50.59
CA ALA A 17 -64.46 -9.10 49.49
C ALA A 17 -63.63 -8.22 48.53
N ILE A 18 -62.75 -7.36 49.06
CA ILE A 18 -61.86 -6.51 48.24
C ILE A 18 -60.85 -7.38 47.46
N VAL A 19 -60.27 -8.40 48.11
CA VAL A 19 -59.35 -9.33 47.45
C VAL A 19 -60.02 -10.08 46.30
N LEU A 20 -61.27 -10.55 46.48
CA LEU A 20 -62.01 -11.24 45.41
C LEU A 20 -62.38 -10.31 44.25
N VAL A 21 -62.70 -9.04 44.53
CA VAL A 21 -62.94 -8.03 43.48
C VAL A 21 -61.66 -7.74 42.69
N ILE A 22 -60.51 -7.60 43.37
CA ILE A 22 -59.22 -7.39 42.72
C ILE A 22 -58.83 -8.60 41.86
N ILE A 23 -58.98 -9.82 42.38
CA ILE A 23 -58.72 -11.06 41.61
C ILE A 23 -59.68 -11.15 40.41
N GLY A 24 -60.96 -10.83 40.59
CA GLY A 24 -61.93 -10.80 39.49
C GLY A 24 -61.53 -9.80 38.40
N MET A 25 -61.07 -8.60 38.78
CA MET A 25 -60.60 -7.59 37.83
C MET A 25 -59.32 -8.01 37.12
N LEU A 26 -58.36 -8.61 37.84
CA LEU A 26 -57.10 -9.10 37.28
C LEU A 26 -57.32 -10.26 36.30
N LEU A 27 -58.26 -11.17 36.59
CA LEU A 27 -58.61 -12.26 35.68
C LEU A 27 -59.25 -11.73 34.38
N VAL A 28 -60.13 -10.72 34.48
CA VAL A 28 -60.75 -10.08 33.30
C VAL A 28 -59.70 -9.34 32.46
N MET A 29 -58.80 -8.60 33.09
CA MET A 29 -57.70 -7.92 32.38
C MET A 29 -56.75 -8.94 31.73
N GLY A 30 -56.42 -10.03 32.42
CA GLY A 30 -55.57 -11.10 31.90
C GLY A 30 -56.11 -11.71 30.61
N ILE A 31 -57.41 -12.07 30.58
CA ILE A 31 -58.07 -12.70 29.41
C ILE A 31 -57.99 -11.84 28.14
N SER A 32 -58.10 -10.52 28.27
CA SER A 32 -58.05 -9.61 27.11
C SER A 32 -56.68 -9.56 26.41
N LEU A 33 -55.59 -9.73 27.18
CA LEU A 33 -54.22 -9.72 26.65
C LEU A 33 -53.81 -11.08 26.08
N PHE A 34 -54.39 -12.19 26.56
CA PHE A 34 -54.10 -13.54 26.06
C PHE A 34 -54.36 -13.68 24.56
N GLY A 35 -55.44 -13.10 24.03
CA GLY A 35 -55.75 -13.16 22.60
C GLY A 35 -54.69 -12.47 21.74
N VAL A 36 -54.31 -11.24 22.09
CA VAL A 36 -53.31 -10.44 21.34
C VAL A 36 -51.92 -11.06 21.43
N LEU A 37 -51.53 -11.57 22.60
CA LEU A 37 -50.24 -12.22 22.81
C LEU A 37 -50.16 -13.56 22.08
N THR A 38 -51.24 -14.35 22.04
CA THR A 38 -51.30 -15.60 21.27
C THR A 38 -51.17 -15.33 19.77
N LYS A 39 -51.85 -14.30 19.24
CA LYS A 39 -51.72 -13.89 17.83
C LYS A 39 -50.29 -13.49 17.49
N ARG A 40 -49.67 -12.66 18.32
CA ARG A 40 -48.27 -12.25 18.13
C ARG A 40 -47.32 -13.45 18.20
N ALA A 41 -47.53 -14.36 19.13
CA ALA A 41 -46.75 -15.58 19.26
C ALA A 41 -46.87 -16.46 18.01
N LYS A 42 -48.09 -16.65 17.49
CA LYS A 42 -48.33 -17.42 16.26
C LYS A 42 -47.72 -16.76 15.02
N ASN A 43 -47.77 -15.43 14.90
CA ASN A 43 -47.15 -14.74 13.78
C ASN A 43 -45.61 -14.86 13.80
N GLU A 44 -44.99 -14.79 14.99
CA GLU A 44 -43.56 -15.05 15.12
C GLU A 44 -43.22 -16.52 14.85
N GLU A 45 -44.01 -17.47 15.35
CA GLU A 45 -43.85 -18.90 15.06
C GLU A 45 -43.97 -19.19 13.55
N THR A 46 -44.95 -18.59 12.86
CA THR A 46 -45.08 -18.74 11.40
C THR A 46 -43.87 -18.18 10.65
N LYS A 47 -43.31 -17.03 11.07
CA LYS A 47 -42.07 -16.49 10.46
C LYS A 47 -40.88 -17.42 10.67
N ASP A 48 -40.74 -18.00 11.87
CA ASP A 48 -39.68 -18.96 12.18
C ASP A 48 -39.85 -20.26 11.39
N ASN A 49 -41.09 -20.72 11.21
CA ASN A 49 -41.41 -21.89 10.39
C ASN A 49 -41.11 -21.62 8.90
N ILE A 50 -41.45 -20.44 8.38
CA ILE A 50 -41.10 -20.02 7.01
C ILE A 50 -39.58 -19.97 6.84
N LYS A 51 -38.84 -19.39 7.79
CA LYS A 51 -37.38 -19.37 7.74
C LYS A 51 -36.80 -20.79 7.73
N SER A 52 -37.34 -21.68 8.56
CA SER A 52 -36.94 -23.09 8.58
C SER A 52 -37.25 -23.79 7.26
N ALA A 53 -38.38 -23.48 6.64
CA ALA A 53 -38.74 -23.97 5.32
C ALA A 53 -37.76 -23.47 4.24
N VAL A 54 -37.41 -22.18 4.25
CA VAL A 54 -36.42 -21.59 3.34
C VAL A 54 -35.07 -22.31 3.44
N GLU A 55 -34.55 -22.51 4.65
CA GLU A 55 -33.28 -23.22 4.85
C GLU A 55 -33.36 -24.70 4.44
N THR A 56 -34.52 -25.36 4.62
CA THR A 56 -34.75 -26.74 4.15
C THR A 56 -34.68 -26.82 2.63
N ILE A 57 -35.29 -25.87 1.91
CA ILE A 57 -35.21 -25.78 0.45
C ILE A 57 -33.77 -25.55 0.01
N ILE A 58 -33.04 -24.63 0.65
CA ILE A 58 -31.63 -24.37 0.36
C ILE A 58 -30.80 -25.64 0.55
N GLY A 59 -31.00 -26.37 1.65
CA GLY A 59 -30.31 -27.65 1.91
C GLY A 59 -30.64 -28.72 0.87
N TYR A 60 -31.91 -28.86 0.49
CA TYR A 60 -32.33 -29.76 -0.57
C TYR A 60 -31.68 -29.40 -1.92
N THR A 61 -31.69 -28.11 -2.28
CA THR A 61 -31.13 -27.61 -3.54
C THR A 61 -29.61 -27.72 -3.58
N ALA A 62 -28.91 -27.58 -2.46
CA ALA A 62 -27.47 -27.86 -2.38
C ALA A 62 -27.15 -29.32 -2.71
N TYR A 63 -28.04 -30.26 -2.38
CA TYR A 63 -27.87 -31.68 -2.67
C TYR A 63 -28.33 -32.08 -4.09
N LYS A 64 -29.48 -31.57 -4.55
CA LYS A 64 -30.11 -31.95 -5.83
C LYS A 64 -29.75 -31.04 -7.00
N GLU A 65 -29.08 -29.91 -6.73
CA GLU A 65 -28.76 -28.84 -7.67
C GLU A 65 -29.97 -28.18 -8.34
N LYS A 66 -31.20 -28.47 -7.88
CA LYS A 66 -32.49 -28.00 -8.42
C LYS A 66 -33.45 -27.64 -7.28
N LEU A 67 -34.46 -26.84 -7.58
CA LEU A 67 -35.54 -26.56 -6.63
C LEU A 67 -36.50 -27.76 -6.50
N PRO A 68 -37.16 -27.95 -5.34
CA PRO A 68 -38.26 -28.90 -5.20
C PRO A 68 -39.36 -28.65 -6.22
N LEU A 69 -40.10 -29.70 -6.58
CA LEU A 69 -41.23 -29.59 -7.49
C LEU A 69 -42.35 -28.74 -6.86
N SER A 70 -42.93 -27.85 -7.67
CA SER A 70 -44.10 -27.03 -7.30
C SER A 70 -45.32 -27.90 -7.01
N GLN A 71 -46.22 -27.48 -6.11
CA GLN A 71 -47.48 -28.20 -5.88
C GLN A 71 -48.36 -28.26 -7.14
N THR A 72 -48.15 -27.33 -8.07
CA THR A 72 -48.86 -27.27 -9.36
C THR A 72 -48.29 -28.22 -10.42
N ASP A 73 -47.16 -28.87 -10.15
CA ASP A 73 -46.57 -29.86 -11.07
C ASP A 73 -47.33 -31.19 -10.96
N SER A 74 -47.75 -31.72 -12.12
CA SER A 74 -48.46 -33.00 -12.24
C SER A 74 -47.72 -34.20 -11.61
N SER A 75 -46.39 -34.12 -11.49
CA SER A 75 -45.53 -35.15 -10.89
C SER A 75 -45.35 -35.00 -9.37
N CYS A 76 -45.74 -33.87 -8.77
CA CYS A 76 -45.55 -33.58 -7.35
C CYS A 76 -46.28 -34.58 -6.42
N PRO A 77 -47.58 -34.91 -6.62
CA PRO A 77 -48.33 -35.71 -5.64
C PRO A 77 -47.69 -37.07 -5.32
N THR A 78 -47.06 -37.70 -6.33
CA THR A 78 -46.43 -39.02 -6.20
C THR A 78 -44.93 -38.96 -5.95
N SER A 79 -44.24 -37.89 -6.37
CA SER A 79 -42.79 -37.74 -6.20
C SER A 79 -42.38 -37.44 -4.76
N SER A 80 -41.21 -37.92 -4.32
CA SER A 80 -40.55 -37.52 -3.07
C SER A 80 -39.95 -36.12 -3.12
N ASP A 81 -39.75 -35.59 -4.32
CA ASP A 81 -39.14 -34.28 -4.59
C ASP A 81 -40.17 -33.13 -4.52
N CYS A 82 -41.42 -33.45 -4.18
CA CYS A 82 -42.49 -32.48 -4.03
C CYS A 82 -42.26 -31.58 -2.81
N PHE A 83 -42.47 -30.27 -2.97
CA PHE A 83 -42.24 -29.27 -1.92
C PHE A 83 -42.84 -29.67 -0.56
N GLN A 84 -44.10 -30.12 -0.54
CA GLN A 84 -44.80 -30.49 0.71
C GLN A 84 -44.11 -31.64 1.45
N LYS A 85 -43.49 -32.59 0.73
CA LYS A 85 -42.77 -33.72 1.32
C LYS A 85 -41.33 -33.36 1.70
N VAL A 86 -40.69 -32.48 0.94
CA VAL A 86 -39.33 -32.01 1.21
C VAL A 86 -39.30 -31.11 2.44
N VAL A 87 -40.20 -30.14 2.52
CA VAL A 87 -40.24 -29.16 3.61
C VAL A 87 -40.94 -29.74 4.84
N ASN A 88 -42.09 -30.40 4.68
CA ASN A 88 -42.87 -31.01 5.76
C ASN A 88 -42.99 -30.14 7.03
N ILE A 89 -43.10 -28.82 6.84
CA ILE A 89 -43.30 -27.80 7.88
C ILE A 89 -44.59 -27.06 7.52
N LYS A 90 -45.37 -26.74 8.54
CA LYS A 90 -46.65 -26.02 8.44
C LYS A 90 -46.56 -24.69 9.17
N ASP A 91 -47.50 -23.80 8.92
CA ASP A 91 -47.64 -22.60 9.74
C ASP A 91 -48.13 -22.90 11.16
N ALA A 92 -48.15 -21.89 12.03
CA ALA A 92 -48.62 -22.00 13.41
C ALA A 92 -50.12 -22.34 13.54
N TYR A 93 -50.85 -22.39 12.42
CA TYR A 93 -52.26 -22.74 12.32
C TYR A 93 -52.49 -24.13 11.71
N GLY A 94 -51.42 -24.84 11.34
CA GLY A 94 -51.46 -26.20 10.80
C GLY A 94 -51.79 -26.29 9.30
N LYS A 95 -51.65 -25.19 8.55
CA LYS A 95 -51.81 -25.13 7.09
C LYS A 95 -50.45 -25.23 6.38
N ASP A 96 -50.48 -25.79 5.17
CA ASP A 96 -49.30 -25.90 4.32
C ASP A 96 -49.01 -24.56 3.63
N PHE A 97 -47.73 -24.25 3.42
CA PHE A 97 -47.34 -23.04 2.70
C PHE A 97 -47.60 -23.14 1.19
N LEU A 98 -47.94 -22.01 0.57
CA LEU A 98 -47.91 -21.87 -0.88
C LEU A 98 -46.46 -21.65 -1.33
N TYR A 99 -46.03 -22.42 -2.33
CA TYR A 99 -44.67 -22.35 -2.87
C TYR A 99 -44.73 -21.92 -4.33
N ILE A 100 -44.17 -20.75 -4.61
CA ILE A 100 -44.23 -20.13 -5.92
C ILE A 100 -42.83 -20.17 -6.55
N VAL A 101 -42.74 -20.82 -7.70
CA VAL A 101 -41.52 -20.91 -8.51
C VAL A 101 -41.70 -20.30 -9.90
N PRO A 102 -40.59 -19.91 -10.55
CA PRO A 102 -40.56 -19.57 -11.97
C PRO A 102 -41.22 -20.67 -12.80
N SER A 103 -42.17 -20.31 -13.66
CA SER A 103 -42.75 -21.23 -14.66
C SER A 103 -42.72 -20.54 -16.01
N ASN A 104 -41.86 -20.99 -16.92
CA ASN A 104 -41.87 -20.52 -18.29
C ASN A 104 -41.49 -21.68 -19.23
N PRO A 105 -42.19 -21.88 -20.36
CA PRO A 105 -41.71 -22.72 -21.46
C PRO A 105 -40.41 -22.23 -22.13
N ASP A 106 -40.04 -20.93 -22.06
CA ASP A 106 -38.94 -20.39 -22.88
C ASP A 106 -37.60 -20.11 -22.16
N ASN A 107 -37.50 -20.17 -20.82
CA ASN A 107 -36.23 -20.08 -20.06
C ASN A 107 -36.43 -20.29 -18.54
N PRO A 108 -35.37 -20.58 -17.78
CA PRO A 108 -35.15 -21.89 -17.17
C PRO A 108 -36.10 -22.20 -16.01
N ASP A 109 -36.82 -23.31 -16.15
CA ASP A 109 -37.48 -23.96 -15.02
C ASP A 109 -36.42 -24.41 -14.00
N LEU A 110 -36.40 -23.77 -12.83
CA LEU A 110 -35.46 -24.05 -11.75
C LEU A 110 -35.74 -25.39 -11.04
N THR A 111 -36.88 -26.01 -11.30
CA THR A 111 -37.20 -27.36 -10.80
C THR A 111 -36.62 -28.45 -11.71
N GLN A 112 -36.35 -28.12 -12.97
CA GLN A 112 -35.81 -29.05 -13.97
C GLN A 112 -34.36 -28.79 -14.35
N ASN A 113 -33.89 -27.54 -14.27
CA ASN A 113 -32.53 -27.16 -14.64
C ASN A 113 -31.66 -26.90 -13.42
N LYS A 114 -30.35 -27.11 -13.58
CA LYS A 114 -29.38 -26.84 -12.50
C LYS A 114 -29.36 -25.37 -12.16
N ILE A 115 -29.46 -25.04 -10.86
CA ILE A 115 -29.49 -23.66 -10.36
C ILE A 115 -28.21 -22.89 -10.70
N CYS A 116 -27.05 -23.55 -10.64
CA CYS A 116 -25.76 -22.90 -10.88
C CYS A 116 -25.57 -22.44 -12.35
N ASP A 117 -26.30 -23.06 -13.30
CA ASP A 117 -26.20 -22.73 -14.73
C ASP A 117 -27.14 -21.57 -15.15
N GLN A 118 -28.04 -21.12 -14.27
CA GLN A 118 -29.04 -20.11 -14.62
C GLN A 118 -28.60 -18.71 -14.26
N ASN A 119 -28.69 -17.75 -15.18
CA ASN A 119 -28.26 -16.37 -14.91
C ASN A 119 -29.41 -15.40 -14.61
N ILE A 120 -30.64 -15.78 -14.94
CA ILE A 120 -31.84 -14.97 -14.76
C ILE A 120 -33.03 -15.86 -14.38
N THR A 121 -34.03 -15.27 -13.73
CA THR A 121 -35.37 -15.88 -13.59
C THR A 121 -36.43 -14.88 -14.03
N ASN A 122 -37.60 -15.38 -14.43
CA ASN A 122 -38.73 -14.56 -14.83
C ASN A 122 -39.69 -14.24 -13.67
N LEU A 123 -39.27 -14.47 -12.42
CA LEU A 123 -40.09 -14.23 -11.24
C LEU A 123 -39.65 -12.93 -10.56
N THR A 124 -40.61 -12.05 -10.33
CA THR A 124 -40.41 -10.73 -9.69
C THR A 124 -41.32 -10.63 -8.48
N VAL A 125 -40.80 -10.16 -7.34
CA VAL A 125 -41.61 -9.80 -6.18
C VAL A 125 -41.82 -8.29 -6.21
N ARG A 126 -43.08 -7.88 -6.19
CA ARG A 126 -43.52 -6.48 -6.17
C ARG A 126 -44.08 -6.14 -4.81
N LYS A 127 -43.44 -5.21 -4.11
CA LYS A 127 -43.94 -4.67 -2.85
C LYS A 127 -44.86 -3.49 -3.13
N CYS A 128 -46.15 -3.69 -2.92
CA CYS A 128 -47.18 -2.68 -3.15
C CYS A 128 -47.27 -1.74 -1.94
N ASN A 129 -47.00 -0.46 -2.15
CA ASN A 129 -47.07 0.56 -1.11
C ASN A 129 -48.46 1.21 -1.00
N ASP A 130 -49.34 0.94 -1.97
CA ASP A 130 -50.73 1.38 -2.01
C ASP A 130 -51.69 0.23 -2.38
N ILE A 131 -52.97 0.39 -2.06
CA ILE A 131 -54.03 -0.63 -2.25
C ILE A 131 -54.18 -1.10 -3.71
N ASN A 132 -53.95 -0.20 -4.67
CA ASN A 132 -54.06 -0.52 -6.10
C ASN A 132 -52.73 -0.99 -6.70
N CYS A 133 -51.66 -1.03 -5.91
CA CYS A 133 -50.30 -1.35 -6.34
C CYS A 133 -49.80 -0.51 -7.53
N ASN A 134 -50.11 0.80 -7.53
CA ASN A 134 -49.58 1.75 -8.50
C ASN A 134 -48.21 2.29 -8.10
N ASN A 135 -47.92 2.33 -6.80
CA ASN A 135 -46.61 2.68 -6.25
C ASN A 135 -45.97 1.44 -5.64
N TYR A 136 -44.83 1.01 -6.17
CA TYR A 136 -44.25 -0.26 -5.80
C TYR A 136 -42.74 -0.32 -5.95
N ASP A 137 -42.12 -1.23 -5.19
CA ASP A 137 -40.72 -1.61 -5.32
C ASP A 137 -40.59 -3.03 -5.87
N ASP A 138 -39.94 -3.16 -7.03
CA ASP A 138 -39.74 -4.46 -7.69
C ASP A 138 -38.38 -5.06 -7.31
N ILE A 139 -38.41 -6.33 -6.97
CA ILE A 139 -37.23 -7.17 -6.75
C ILE A 139 -37.26 -8.29 -7.78
N GLN A 140 -36.35 -8.20 -8.75
CA GLN A 140 -36.24 -9.14 -9.87
C GLN A 140 -35.35 -10.34 -9.53
N ASN A 141 -35.34 -11.32 -10.43
CA ASN A 141 -34.50 -12.52 -10.34
C ASN A 141 -34.76 -13.34 -9.07
N ILE A 142 -36.03 -13.50 -8.70
CA ILE A 142 -36.43 -14.31 -7.55
C ILE A 142 -36.33 -15.79 -7.91
N ALA A 143 -35.71 -16.59 -7.04
CA ALA A 143 -35.61 -18.04 -7.21
C ALA A 143 -36.91 -18.74 -6.81
N PHE A 144 -37.48 -18.35 -5.65
CA PHE A 144 -38.77 -18.84 -5.18
C PHE A 144 -39.36 -17.92 -4.10
N VAL A 145 -40.67 -18.04 -3.88
CA VAL A 145 -41.43 -17.37 -2.81
C VAL A 145 -42.20 -18.41 -2.00
N ILE A 146 -42.24 -18.24 -0.68
CA ILE A 146 -43.07 -19.01 0.26
C ILE A 146 -44.09 -18.06 0.88
N VAL A 147 -45.36 -18.47 0.93
CA VAL A 147 -46.46 -17.67 1.50
C VAL A 147 -47.26 -18.51 2.50
N SER A 148 -47.65 -17.88 3.62
CA SER A 148 -48.65 -18.37 4.57
C SER A 148 -49.83 -17.42 4.62
N GLY A 149 -51.05 -17.97 4.68
CA GLY A 149 -52.32 -17.22 4.74
C GLY A 149 -52.65 -16.64 6.12
N GLY A 150 -51.64 -16.29 6.91
CA GLY A 150 -51.81 -15.50 8.14
C GLY A 150 -52.82 -16.05 9.16
N GLU A 151 -53.50 -15.12 9.84
CA GLU A 151 -54.53 -15.40 10.85
C GLU A 151 -55.86 -15.80 10.21
N ASN A 152 -56.20 -15.25 9.04
CA ASN A 152 -57.46 -15.52 8.36
C ASN A 152 -57.49 -16.88 7.63
N HIS A 153 -56.34 -17.56 7.58
CA HIS A 153 -56.08 -18.84 6.89
C HIS A 153 -56.33 -18.81 5.38
N ASN A 154 -56.49 -17.62 4.82
CA ASN A 154 -56.76 -17.37 3.41
C ASN A 154 -55.46 -16.85 2.78
N ILE A 155 -54.93 -17.56 1.79
CA ILE A 155 -53.76 -17.05 1.09
C ILE A 155 -54.26 -15.99 0.11
N GLN A 156 -53.73 -14.78 0.21
CA GLN A 156 -54.15 -13.64 -0.60
C GLN A 156 -53.09 -13.24 -1.64
N THR A 157 -51.98 -13.96 -1.70
CA THR A 157 -50.82 -13.70 -2.56
C THR A 157 -50.60 -14.82 -3.58
N ASN A 158 -50.50 -14.46 -4.87
CA ASN A 158 -50.09 -15.39 -5.93
C ASN A 158 -49.23 -14.70 -6.99
N LYS A 159 -48.65 -15.47 -7.91
CA LYS A 159 -48.08 -14.94 -9.15
C LYS A 159 -49.15 -14.67 -10.20
N ASP A 160 -48.99 -13.58 -10.93
CA ASP A 160 -49.77 -13.30 -12.13
C ASP A 160 -49.19 -13.97 -13.39
N ASN A 161 -49.86 -13.80 -14.53
CA ASN A 161 -49.45 -14.35 -15.82
C ASN A 161 -48.13 -13.76 -16.37
N SER A 162 -47.64 -12.67 -15.79
CA SER A 162 -46.36 -12.03 -16.14
C SER A 162 -45.22 -12.45 -15.21
N GLY A 163 -45.49 -13.33 -14.23
CA GLY A 163 -44.49 -13.79 -13.25
C GLY A 163 -44.23 -12.78 -12.12
N VAL A 164 -45.17 -11.87 -11.86
CA VAL A 164 -45.07 -10.91 -10.76
C VAL A 164 -45.90 -11.41 -9.57
N VAL A 165 -45.27 -11.49 -8.40
CA VAL A 165 -45.91 -11.81 -7.11
C VAL A 165 -46.07 -10.50 -6.34
N LYS A 166 -47.31 -10.11 -6.05
CA LYS A 166 -47.62 -8.88 -5.34
C LYS A 166 -47.72 -9.12 -3.84
N ILE A 167 -47.03 -8.31 -3.04
CA ILE A 167 -47.06 -8.36 -1.58
C ILE A 167 -47.52 -6.98 -1.10
N TYR A 168 -48.57 -6.94 -0.28
CA TYR A 168 -49.16 -5.71 0.23
C TYR A 168 -48.70 -5.43 1.67
N VAL A 169 -48.96 -4.21 2.14
CA VAL A 169 -48.77 -3.86 3.55
C VAL A 169 -49.83 -4.60 4.40
N PRO A 170 -49.47 -5.23 5.53
CA PRO A 170 -50.44 -5.88 6.40
C PRO A 170 -51.57 -4.93 6.83
N GLY A 171 -52.82 -5.39 6.73
CA GLY A 171 -54.04 -4.61 6.98
C GLY A 171 -54.59 -3.87 5.75
N THR A 172 -54.06 -4.12 4.56
CA THR A 172 -54.63 -3.57 3.30
C THR A 172 -55.96 -4.27 3.00
N PRO A 173 -57.09 -3.56 2.89
CA PRO A 173 -58.40 -4.19 2.78
C PRO A 173 -58.71 -4.73 1.37
N ASN A 174 -59.53 -5.77 1.32
CA ASN A 174 -60.09 -6.37 0.09
C ASN A 174 -59.04 -6.93 -0.88
N ILE A 175 -58.06 -7.67 -0.38
CA ILE A 175 -57.07 -8.35 -1.21
C ILE A 175 -57.38 -9.85 -1.24
N ASP A 176 -57.38 -10.43 -2.44
CA ASP A 176 -57.42 -11.87 -2.69
C ASP A 176 -56.87 -12.16 -4.11
N ASP A 177 -55.53 -12.15 -4.25
CA ASP A 177 -54.86 -12.48 -5.51
C ASP A 177 -54.72 -14.02 -5.71
N TYR A 178 -55.20 -14.84 -4.76
CA TYR A 178 -55.17 -16.32 -4.83
C TYR A 178 -56.55 -16.94 -4.54
N PRO A 179 -57.60 -16.67 -5.34
CA PRO A 179 -58.97 -17.12 -5.04
C PRO A 179 -59.18 -18.66 -5.14
N THR A 180 -58.12 -19.43 -5.41
CA THR A 180 -58.18 -20.88 -5.63
C THR A 180 -58.26 -21.70 -4.35
N ASP A 181 -57.82 -21.18 -3.21
CA ASP A 181 -58.02 -21.83 -1.92
C ASP A 181 -59.36 -21.41 -1.29
N ILE A 182 -59.55 -20.12 -1.01
CA ILE A 182 -60.74 -19.52 -0.42
C ILE A 182 -61.00 -18.17 -1.10
N ASN A 183 -61.96 -18.12 -2.02
CA ASN A 183 -62.34 -16.89 -2.69
C ASN A 183 -63.12 -15.95 -1.73
N ARG A 184 -62.39 -15.10 -1.00
CA ARG A 184 -62.93 -14.18 0.02
C ARG A 184 -62.03 -12.96 0.19
N LEU A 185 -62.56 -11.79 -0.18
CA LEU A 185 -61.88 -10.51 -0.01
C LEU A 185 -61.81 -10.11 1.47
N GLU A 186 -60.60 -9.99 2.00
CA GLU A 186 -60.32 -9.62 3.39
C GLU A 186 -59.11 -8.71 3.50
N ASP A 187 -58.82 -8.25 4.71
CA ASP A 187 -57.59 -7.51 5.01
C ASP A 187 -56.38 -8.43 4.81
N TYR A 188 -55.35 -7.91 4.14
CA TYR A 188 -54.12 -8.64 3.84
C TYR A 188 -53.34 -8.93 5.12
N ASP A 189 -53.18 -10.20 5.48
CA ASP A 189 -52.39 -10.63 6.65
C ASP A 189 -51.38 -11.75 6.31
N ASP A 190 -51.22 -12.04 5.02
CA ASP A 190 -50.24 -13.00 4.51
C ASP A 190 -48.83 -12.69 4.99
N ILE A 191 -48.09 -13.76 5.28
CA ILE A 191 -46.67 -13.71 5.59
C ILE A 191 -45.92 -14.37 4.43
N ALA A 192 -45.17 -13.55 3.68
CA ALA A 192 -44.39 -13.98 2.54
C ALA A 192 -42.87 -13.80 2.76
N SER A 193 -42.09 -14.78 2.32
CA SER A 193 -40.63 -14.70 2.27
C SER A 193 -40.13 -15.19 0.90
N TRP A 194 -39.07 -14.58 0.39
CA TRP A 194 -38.50 -14.91 -0.91
C TRP A 194 -36.98 -15.00 -0.85
N VAL A 195 -36.40 -15.70 -1.82
CA VAL A 195 -34.94 -15.82 -1.99
C VAL A 195 -34.59 -15.44 -3.42
N THR A 196 -33.59 -14.56 -3.59
CA THR A 196 -33.10 -14.21 -4.94
C THR A 196 -32.23 -15.33 -5.52
N LEU A 197 -32.15 -15.43 -6.85
CA LEU A 197 -31.27 -16.40 -7.52
C LEU A 197 -29.82 -16.26 -7.06
N ASN A 198 -29.33 -15.02 -6.91
CA ASN A 198 -27.98 -14.75 -6.46
C ASN A 198 -27.75 -15.20 -5.01
N GLU A 199 -28.70 -14.90 -4.10
CA GLU A 199 -28.62 -15.36 -2.72
C GLU A 199 -28.62 -16.89 -2.64
N LEU A 200 -29.49 -17.56 -3.41
CA LEU A 200 -29.56 -19.02 -3.45
C LEU A 200 -28.24 -19.62 -3.93
N LYS A 201 -27.67 -19.12 -5.02
CA LYS A 201 -26.37 -19.58 -5.56
C LYS A 201 -25.24 -19.48 -4.54
N VAL A 202 -25.19 -18.38 -3.78
CA VAL A 202 -24.20 -18.18 -2.72
C VAL A 202 -24.40 -19.20 -1.60
N LYS A 203 -25.64 -19.41 -1.15
CA LYS A 203 -25.95 -20.30 -0.02
C LYS A 203 -25.76 -21.78 -0.33
N ILE A 204 -26.11 -22.23 -1.54
CA ILE A 204 -25.91 -23.65 -1.93
C ILE A 204 -24.45 -23.96 -2.28
N GLY A 205 -23.56 -22.97 -2.17
CA GLY A 205 -22.16 -23.12 -2.43
C GLY A 205 -21.92 -23.67 -3.83
N CYS A 206 -22.67 -23.15 -4.83
CA CYS A 206 -22.42 -23.43 -6.24
C CYS A 206 -20.91 -23.37 -6.43
N VAL A 207 -20.29 -24.56 -6.50
CA VAL A 207 -18.85 -24.67 -6.63
C VAL A 207 -18.58 -23.94 -7.91
N TYR A 208 -17.85 -22.83 -7.80
CA TYR A 208 -17.10 -22.31 -8.93
C TYR A 208 -16.21 -23.45 -9.37
N GLN A 209 -16.74 -24.29 -10.26
CA GLN A 209 -16.01 -25.39 -10.82
C GLN A 209 -14.74 -24.75 -11.34
N ARG A 210 -13.62 -25.28 -10.83
CA ARG A 210 -12.25 -24.82 -11.10
C ARG A 210 -11.84 -25.11 -12.55
N GLU A 211 -12.80 -25.09 -13.46
CA GLU A 211 -12.59 -24.75 -14.85
C GLU A 211 -12.49 -23.22 -14.89
N SER A 212 -11.37 -22.72 -15.43
CA SER A 212 -11.06 -21.29 -15.45
C SER A 212 -12.27 -20.43 -15.84
N GLY A 213 -12.69 -19.52 -14.95
CA GLY A 213 -13.59 -18.43 -15.30
C GLY A 213 -15.10 -18.66 -15.11
N LYS A 214 -15.50 -19.24 -13.97
CA LYS A 214 -16.92 -19.18 -13.56
C LYS A 214 -17.18 -18.37 -12.30
N GLY A 215 -16.15 -18.01 -11.51
CA GLY A 215 -16.12 -17.08 -10.33
C GLY A 215 -16.80 -15.73 -10.54
N PRO A 216 -17.12 -14.90 -9.52
CA PRO A 216 -17.34 -13.48 -9.80
C PRO A 216 -15.96 -12.91 -10.15
N LEU A 217 -15.87 -12.13 -11.22
CA LEU A 217 -14.59 -11.56 -11.64
C LEU A 217 -13.95 -10.80 -10.48
N ARG A 218 -12.68 -11.06 -10.19
CA ARG A 218 -11.92 -10.37 -9.13
C ARG A 218 -10.44 -10.32 -9.44
N ILE A 219 -9.78 -9.25 -8.98
CA ILE A 219 -8.33 -9.14 -9.00
C ILE A 219 -7.79 -9.76 -7.71
N ILE A 220 -6.97 -10.81 -7.83
CA ILE A 220 -6.44 -11.56 -6.69
C ILE A 220 -5.10 -11.02 -6.18
N THR A 221 -4.43 -10.18 -6.96
CA THR A 221 -3.20 -9.51 -6.51
C THR A 221 -3.51 -8.48 -5.44
N ASP A 222 -2.83 -8.56 -4.29
CA ASP A 222 -3.07 -7.67 -3.14
C ASP A 222 -2.25 -6.40 -3.17
N TYR A 223 -0.98 -6.50 -3.53
CA TYR A 223 -0.06 -5.37 -3.64
C TYR A 223 0.90 -5.59 -4.81
N ILE A 224 1.47 -4.50 -5.29
CA ILE A 224 2.57 -4.53 -6.27
C ILE A 224 3.88 -4.15 -5.58
N PRO A 225 5.02 -4.68 -6.04
CA PRO A 225 6.32 -4.24 -5.57
C PRO A 225 6.52 -2.74 -5.79
N THR A 226 7.53 -2.24 -5.14
CA THR A 226 7.94 -0.85 -5.14
C THR A 226 9.24 -0.71 -5.93
N GLY A 227 9.42 0.42 -6.62
CA GLY A 227 10.51 0.63 -7.56
C GLY A 227 11.60 1.57 -7.04
N LYS A 228 12.71 1.63 -7.76
CA LYS A 228 13.75 2.66 -7.62
C LYS A 228 13.90 3.38 -8.94
N GLN A 229 14.10 4.69 -8.90
CA GLN A 229 14.36 5.50 -10.08
C GLN A 229 15.56 4.96 -10.86
N GLY A 230 15.42 4.85 -12.18
CA GLY A 230 16.49 4.40 -13.08
C GLY A 230 16.78 2.90 -13.06
N GLU A 231 16.10 2.13 -12.21
CA GLU A 231 16.26 0.68 -12.11
C GLU A 231 15.11 -0.06 -12.80
N SER A 232 15.39 -1.25 -13.34
CA SER A 232 14.34 -2.06 -13.96
C SER A 232 13.27 -2.49 -12.94
N TYR A 233 12.01 -2.38 -13.34
CA TYR A 233 10.83 -2.74 -12.55
C TYR A 233 9.99 -3.78 -13.28
N ASN A 234 9.44 -4.75 -12.54
CA ASN A 234 8.52 -5.75 -13.04
C ASN A 234 7.52 -6.15 -11.94
N ALA A 235 6.22 -6.06 -12.25
CA ALA A 235 5.13 -6.52 -11.40
C ALA A 235 4.09 -7.27 -12.22
N ILE A 236 3.58 -8.37 -11.69
CA ILE A 236 2.54 -9.19 -12.34
C ILE A 236 1.26 -9.10 -11.52
N ILE A 237 0.16 -8.81 -12.21
CA ILE A 237 -1.19 -8.68 -11.68
C ILE A 237 -2.05 -9.76 -12.32
N THR A 238 -2.78 -10.50 -11.48
CA THR A 238 -3.60 -11.65 -11.87
C THR A 238 -5.04 -11.47 -11.41
N ALA A 239 -5.96 -12.08 -12.17
CA ALA A 239 -7.39 -12.09 -11.90
C ALA A 239 -7.95 -13.51 -11.95
N ASP A 240 -9.09 -13.71 -11.32
CA ASP A 240 -9.81 -14.97 -11.20
C ASP A 240 -11.32 -14.74 -11.32
N GLY A 241 -12.07 -15.75 -11.75
CA GLY A 241 -13.50 -15.65 -12.06
C GLY A 241 -13.82 -14.91 -13.37
N GLY A 242 -15.10 -14.64 -13.65
CA GLY A 242 -15.58 -14.04 -14.91
C GLY A 242 -15.46 -14.97 -16.12
N GLU A 243 -16.24 -14.74 -17.17
CA GLU A 243 -16.22 -15.62 -18.35
C GLU A 243 -14.99 -15.32 -19.24
N PRO A 244 -14.11 -16.29 -19.53
CA PRO A 244 -12.88 -16.02 -20.27
C PRO A 244 -13.17 -15.67 -21.73
N PHE A 245 -12.27 -14.93 -22.37
CA PHE A 245 -12.30 -14.80 -23.84
C PHE A 245 -11.81 -16.09 -24.52
N ASN A 246 -12.35 -16.38 -25.70
CA ASN A 246 -12.08 -17.62 -26.45
C ASN A 246 -10.68 -17.64 -27.12
N SER A 247 -10.01 -16.50 -27.23
CA SER A 247 -8.66 -16.35 -27.77
C SER A 247 -8.00 -15.09 -27.22
N GLY A 248 -6.67 -14.96 -27.32
CA GLY A 248 -5.93 -13.76 -26.89
C GLY A 248 -5.63 -13.64 -25.40
N GLY A 249 -6.11 -14.58 -24.57
CA GLY A 249 -5.96 -14.59 -23.11
C GLY A 249 -7.29 -14.39 -22.39
N LYS A 250 -7.37 -14.79 -21.12
CA LYS A 250 -8.64 -14.89 -20.39
C LYS A 250 -9.36 -13.56 -20.18
N TYR A 251 -8.62 -12.46 -20.05
CA TYR A 251 -9.18 -11.17 -19.65
C TYR A 251 -8.65 -10.00 -20.47
N LYS A 252 -9.42 -8.91 -20.55
CA LYS A 252 -8.99 -7.62 -21.08
C LYS A 252 -8.54 -6.70 -19.94
N TRP A 253 -7.36 -6.11 -20.05
CA TRP A 253 -6.76 -5.31 -18.99
C TRP A 253 -6.64 -3.84 -19.37
N ILE A 254 -6.91 -2.94 -18.41
CA ILE A 254 -6.64 -1.51 -18.52
C ILE A 254 -5.97 -1.05 -17.23
N SER A 255 -4.95 -0.22 -17.36
CA SER A 255 -4.24 0.39 -16.24
C SER A 255 -4.04 1.89 -16.46
N SER A 256 -4.04 2.66 -15.38
CA SER A 256 -3.80 4.10 -15.41
C SER A 256 -3.08 4.55 -14.14
N GLY A 257 -2.50 5.76 -14.15
CA GLY A 257 -1.73 6.28 -13.01
C GLY A 257 -0.33 5.66 -12.85
N LEU A 258 0.24 5.10 -13.91
CA LEU A 258 1.59 4.54 -13.91
C LEU A 258 2.66 5.63 -13.83
N ALA A 259 3.77 5.34 -13.16
CA ALA A 259 4.95 6.21 -13.16
C ALA A 259 5.55 6.33 -14.57
N THR A 260 6.07 7.52 -14.92
CA THR A 260 6.73 7.76 -16.20
C THR A 260 7.88 6.77 -16.40
N GLY A 261 7.90 6.08 -17.55
CA GLY A 261 8.88 5.03 -17.87
C GLY A 261 8.42 3.61 -17.53
N LEU A 262 7.24 3.46 -16.91
CA LEU A 262 6.55 2.17 -16.78
C LEU A 262 5.46 2.04 -17.84
N SER A 263 5.23 0.80 -18.29
CA SER A 263 4.24 0.47 -19.30
C SER A 263 3.52 -0.83 -18.94
N PRO A 264 2.22 -0.95 -19.30
CA PRO A 264 1.48 -2.19 -19.15
C PRO A 264 1.69 -3.12 -20.34
N ASN A 265 1.79 -4.41 -20.05
CA ASN A 265 1.75 -5.50 -21.01
C ASN A 265 0.74 -6.56 -20.52
N PRO A 266 -0.41 -6.76 -21.20
CA PRO A 266 -0.72 -6.24 -22.52
C PRO A 266 -1.00 -4.73 -22.49
N THR A 267 -0.84 -4.06 -23.63
CA THR A 267 -1.24 -2.66 -23.78
C THR A 267 -2.73 -2.50 -23.44
N ASN A 268 -3.09 -1.37 -22.85
CA ASN A 268 -4.46 -1.10 -22.40
C ASN A 268 -5.51 -1.47 -23.45
N GLY A 269 -6.46 -2.32 -23.06
CA GLY A 269 -7.55 -2.77 -23.89
C GLY A 269 -7.30 -4.09 -24.64
N ASN A 270 -6.10 -4.65 -24.56
CA ASN A 270 -5.78 -5.95 -25.13
C ASN A 270 -5.98 -7.10 -24.13
N GLN A 271 -6.12 -8.31 -24.67
CA GLN A 271 -6.35 -9.52 -23.89
C GLN A 271 -5.02 -10.13 -23.40
N SER A 272 -5.03 -10.72 -22.21
CA SER A 272 -3.97 -11.57 -21.64
C SER A 272 -4.50 -12.29 -20.39
N ASP A 273 -3.83 -13.38 -19.99
CA ASP A 273 -4.13 -14.07 -18.73
C ASP A 273 -3.74 -13.26 -17.50
N TYR A 274 -2.75 -12.37 -17.64
CA TYR A 274 -2.23 -11.51 -16.58
C TYR A 274 -1.74 -10.18 -17.16
N LEU A 275 -1.71 -9.15 -16.31
CA LEU A 275 -1.15 -7.84 -16.61
C LEU A 275 0.24 -7.72 -15.97
N THR A 276 1.25 -7.46 -16.79
CA THR A 276 2.59 -7.10 -16.33
C THR A 276 2.77 -5.59 -16.42
N ILE A 277 3.17 -4.95 -15.33
CA ILE A 277 3.65 -3.56 -15.34
C ILE A 277 5.17 -3.63 -15.28
N SER A 278 5.85 -3.14 -16.31
CA SER A 278 7.30 -3.17 -16.39
C SER A 278 7.89 -1.94 -17.05
N GLY A 279 9.18 -1.73 -16.85
CA GLY A 279 9.93 -0.61 -17.43
C GLY A 279 10.99 -0.09 -16.48
N THR A 280 11.43 1.15 -16.69
CA THR A 280 12.41 1.83 -15.84
C THR A 280 11.78 3.15 -15.40
N PRO A 281 11.33 3.28 -14.14
CA PRO A 281 10.64 4.48 -13.69
C PRO A 281 11.63 5.63 -13.60
N SER A 282 11.24 6.78 -14.17
CA SER A 282 12.08 7.97 -14.28
C SER A 282 11.90 8.96 -13.14
N CYS A 283 10.77 8.90 -12.45
CA CYS A 283 10.37 9.87 -11.45
C CYS A 283 10.08 9.21 -10.10
N PRO A 284 10.77 9.63 -9.01
CA PRO A 284 10.43 9.18 -7.67
C PRO A 284 9.07 9.74 -7.25
N GLY A 285 8.40 9.05 -6.32
CA GLY A 285 7.11 9.48 -5.79
C GLY A 285 6.15 8.34 -5.49
N ASN A 286 4.95 8.71 -5.06
CA ASN A 286 3.86 7.81 -4.77
C ASN A 286 2.80 7.90 -5.87
N TYR A 287 2.50 6.76 -6.49
CA TYR A 287 1.57 6.62 -7.59
C TYR A 287 0.40 5.75 -7.16
N ASN A 288 -0.82 6.18 -7.51
CA ASN A 288 -2.02 5.38 -7.33
C ASN A 288 -2.38 4.72 -8.66
N VAL A 289 -1.96 3.47 -8.83
CA VAL A 289 -2.14 2.72 -10.07
C VAL A 289 -3.52 2.07 -10.05
N ALA A 290 -4.44 2.57 -10.87
CA ALA A 290 -5.77 1.99 -11.04
C ALA A 290 -5.74 0.93 -12.14
N VAL A 291 -6.12 -0.30 -11.81
CA VAL A 291 -6.19 -1.42 -12.73
C VAL A 291 -7.62 -1.94 -12.81
N SER A 292 -8.13 -2.10 -14.01
CA SER A 292 -9.42 -2.75 -14.28
C SER A 292 -9.22 -3.97 -15.15
N VAL A 293 -9.94 -5.03 -14.82
CA VAL A 293 -10.01 -6.26 -15.59
C VAL A 293 -11.45 -6.46 -16.08
N THR A 294 -11.60 -6.87 -17.33
CA THR A 294 -12.91 -7.11 -17.96
C THR A 294 -12.94 -8.50 -18.60
N ASP A 295 -14.05 -9.21 -18.41
CA ASP A 295 -14.29 -10.55 -18.97
C ASP A 295 -15.01 -10.49 -20.34
N SER A 296 -15.31 -11.65 -20.94
CA SER A 296 -15.94 -11.73 -22.27
C SER A 296 -17.41 -11.34 -22.30
N LYS A 297 -18.06 -11.20 -21.14
CA LYS A 297 -19.44 -10.68 -20.98
C LYS A 297 -19.48 -9.20 -20.64
N ASN A 298 -18.35 -8.50 -20.71
CA ASN A 298 -18.19 -7.10 -20.32
C ASN A 298 -18.42 -6.84 -18.82
N THR A 299 -18.31 -7.86 -17.96
CA THR A 299 -18.22 -7.66 -16.51
C THR A 299 -16.86 -7.06 -16.20
N SER A 300 -16.81 -5.98 -15.42
CA SER A 300 -15.55 -5.30 -15.07
C SER A 300 -15.39 -5.10 -13.58
N VAL A 301 -14.17 -5.31 -13.08
CA VAL A 301 -13.76 -5.03 -11.70
C VAL A 301 -12.48 -4.23 -11.69
N SER A 302 -12.40 -3.26 -10.77
CA SER A 302 -11.24 -2.38 -10.62
C SER A 302 -10.62 -2.48 -9.23
N LYS A 303 -9.29 -2.35 -9.16
CA LYS A 303 -8.52 -2.27 -7.92
C LYS A 303 -7.42 -1.21 -8.06
N ASN A 304 -7.22 -0.47 -6.98
CA ASN A 304 -6.15 0.53 -6.88
C ASN A 304 -4.96 -0.05 -6.14
N PHE A 305 -3.76 0.17 -6.67
CA PHE A 305 -2.50 -0.25 -6.10
C PHE A 305 -1.63 0.97 -5.77
N ALA A 306 -1.09 1.00 -4.55
CA ALA A 306 -0.10 2.00 -4.17
C ALA A 306 1.29 1.56 -4.67
N LEU A 307 1.86 2.32 -5.60
CA LEU A 307 3.23 2.15 -6.09
C LEU A 307 4.11 3.27 -5.54
N THR A 308 5.20 2.91 -4.88
CA THR A 308 6.22 3.88 -4.44
C THR A 308 7.48 3.68 -5.27
N ILE A 309 7.97 4.74 -5.90
CA ILE A 309 9.25 4.80 -6.59
C ILE A 309 10.22 5.60 -5.72
N TYR A 310 11.30 4.99 -5.26
CA TYR A 310 12.31 5.68 -4.48
C TYR A 310 13.28 6.47 -5.34
N PRO A 311 13.77 7.61 -4.83
CA PRO A 311 14.83 8.38 -5.48
C PRO A 311 16.13 7.56 -5.56
N ASN A 312 16.90 7.76 -6.63
CA ASN A 312 18.20 7.11 -6.83
C ASN A 312 19.21 8.12 -7.38
N TYR A 313 19.74 8.94 -6.48
CA TYR A 313 20.70 9.99 -6.79
C TYR A 313 22.05 9.70 -6.14
N THR A 314 23.11 10.09 -6.86
CA THR A 314 24.48 10.04 -6.36
C THR A 314 25.06 11.45 -6.36
N LEU A 315 25.78 11.79 -5.30
CA LEU A 315 26.55 13.02 -5.18
C LEU A 315 28.03 12.69 -5.26
N SER A 316 28.76 13.47 -6.06
CA SER A 316 30.21 13.35 -6.20
C SER A 316 30.84 14.73 -6.00
N PRO A 317 31.58 14.97 -4.90
CA PRO A 317 31.83 14.07 -3.79
C PRO A 317 30.59 13.87 -2.90
N MET A 318 30.63 12.88 -2.00
CA MET A 318 29.54 12.55 -1.09
C MET A 318 29.16 13.73 -0.18
N ASN A 319 27.90 13.79 0.26
CA ASN A 319 27.42 14.76 1.25
C ASN A 319 28.31 14.75 2.51
N GLY A 320 28.63 15.93 3.04
CA GLY A 320 29.50 16.10 4.21
C GLY A 320 31.01 16.10 3.89
N TYR A 321 31.38 16.02 2.61
CA TYR A 321 32.79 16.04 2.24
C TYR A 321 33.45 17.37 2.65
N THR A 322 34.65 17.27 3.23
CA THR A 322 35.45 18.43 3.65
C THR A 322 36.71 18.56 2.81
N TRP A 323 36.85 19.70 2.14
CA TRP A 323 38.09 20.07 1.45
C TRP A 323 39.01 20.89 2.35
N THR A 324 40.30 20.88 2.03
CA THR A 324 41.30 21.76 2.63
C THR A 324 41.78 22.79 1.62
N ALA A 325 41.81 24.05 2.00
CA ALA A 325 42.34 25.16 1.21
C ALA A 325 43.39 25.94 2.01
N VAL A 326 44.21 26.73 1.34
CA VAL A 326 45.23 27.58 1.97
C VAL A 326 44.94 29.04 1.63
N LYS A 327 45.05 29.92 2.63
CA LYS A 327 44.91 31.36 2.43
C LYS A 327 45.87 31.88 1.35
N GLY A 328 45.32 32.65 0.41
CA GLY A 328 46.04 33.23 -0.72
C GLY A 328 46.23 32.29 -1.92
N GLN A 329 45.74 31.04 -1.87
CA GLN A 329 45.86 30.08 -2.97
C GLN A 329 44.57 29.90 -3.76
N ASN A 330 44.68 29.65 -5.07
CA ASN A 330 43.50 29.35 -5.87
C ASN A 330 42.92 27.98 -5.47
N PHE A 331 41.63 27.95 -5.22
CA PHE A 331 40.86 26.77 -4.87
C PHE A 331 39.80 26.51 -5.94
N ASN A 332 39.59 25.26 -6.30
CA ASN A 332 38.52 24.82 -7.18
C ASN A 332 38.07 23.42 -6.77
N ALA A 333 36.77 23.27 -6.55
CA ALA A 333 36.12 22.00 -6.28
C ALA A 333 34.76 21.95 -6.98
N ASN A 334 34.38 20.77 -7.47
CA ASN A 334 33.09 20.53 -8.07
C ASN A 334 32.26 19.56 -7.20
N ILE A 335 30.94 19.74 -7.28
CA ILE A 335 29.93 18.87 -6.70
C ILE A 335 28.97 18.56 -7.83
N GLN A 336 28.87 17.29 -8.21
CA GLN A 336 27.97 16.85 -9.26
C GLN A 336 26.87 15.96 -8.67
N VAL A 337 25.63 16.18 -9.11
CA VAL A 337 24.51 15.27 -8.89
C VAL A 337 24.27 14.42 -10.13
N LYS A 338 24.00 13.13 -9.95
CA LYS A 338 23.56 12.23 -11.03
C LYS A 338 22.40 11.37 -10.58
N ALA A 339 21.34 11.33 -11.39
CA ALA A 339 20.31 10.29 -11.31
C ALA A 339 20.83 9.02 -11.98
N SER A 340 20.68 7.86 -11.33
CA SER A 340 21.13 6.59 -11.89
C SER A 340 20.40 6.27 -13.19
N GLY A 341 21.13 5.90 -14.25
CA GLY A 341 20.56 5.35 -15.49
C GLY A 341 19.70 6.28 -16.35
N LEU A 342 19.63 7.58 -16.04
CA LEU A 342 18.73 8.53 -16.71
C LEU A 342 19.44 9.86 -17.03
N SER A 343 18.86 10.63 -17.96
CA SER A 343 19.28 11.99 -18.32
C SER A 343 18.31 13.02 -17.74
N ASN A 344 18.38 13.24 -16.43
CA ASN A 344 17.51 14.18 -15.73
C ASN A 344 18.04 15.62 -15.83
N SER A 345 17.14 16.58 -15.85
CA SER A 345 17.45 18.01 -15.74
C SER A 345 17.43 18.44 -14.28
N PHE A 346 18.41 19.25 -13.87
CA PHE A 346 18.53 19.73 -12.50
C PHE A 346 18.62 21.25 -12.47
N THR A 347 18.01 21.85 -11.45
CA THR A 347 18.27 23.21 -11.01
C THR A 347 19.05 23.17 -9.72
N SER A 348 20.20 23.84 -9.66
CA SER A 348 21.03 23.89 -8.46
C SER A 348 21.03 25.27 -7.79
N SER A 349 21.26 25.28 -6.50
CA SER A 349 21.51 26.49 -5.71
C SER A 349 22.51 26.21 -4.58
N CYS A 350 23.15 27.27 -4.08
CA CYS A 350 24.14 27.19 -3.03
C CYS A 350 23.97 28.35 -2.05
N ASN A 351 24.10 28.06 -0.75
CA ASN A 351 24.00 29.02 0.34
C ASN A 351 25.04 28.71 1.43
N PRO A 352 25.93 29.65 1.81
CA PRO A 352 26.10 30.98 1.23
C PRO A 352 26.68 30.93 -0.19
N ASN A 353 26.44 31.96 -1.01
CA ASN A 353 27.00 32.06 -2.36
C ASN A 353 28.49 32.46 -2.37
N SER A 354 29.03 32.89 -1.23
CA SER A 354 30.43 33.22 -1.04
C SER A 354 30.84 33.09 0.43
N CYS A 355 32.11 32.75 0.69
CA CYS A 355 32.68 32.70 2.02
C CYS A 355 34.20 32.86 1.95
N ASN A 356 34.77 33.78 2.74
CA ASN A 356 36.22 34.01 2.88
C ASN A 356 37.00 34.10 1.54
N GLY A 357 36.43 34.70 0.48
CA GLY A 357 37.08 34.82 -0.84
C GLY A 357 36.83 33.63 -1.79
N LEU A 358 36.10 32.62 -1.34
CA LEU A 358 35.52 31.56 -2.17
C LEU A 358 34.13 31.99 -2.65
N SER A 359 33.79 31.60 -3.87
CA SER A 359 32.48 31.76 -4.50
C SER A 359 31.87 30.39 -4.78
N CYS A 360 30.56 30.26 -4.61
CA CYS A 360 29.81 29.05 -4.90
C CYS A 360 28.86 29.32 -6.07
N LEU A 361 29.15 28.71 -7.21
CA LEU A 361 28.43 28.90 -8.46
C LEU A 361 27.64 27.63 -8.79
N ALA A 362 26.32 27.77 -8.85
CA ALA A 362 25.41 26.71 -9.24
C ALA A 362 25.21 26.71 -10.76
N ASN A 363 25.32 25.54 -11.39
CA ASN A 363 25.10 25.33 -12.82
C ASN A 363 24.45 23.95 -13.07
N ASN A 364 23.13 23.92 -13.05
CA ASN A 364 22.32 22.73 -13.28
C ASN A 364 22.72 21.53 -12.42
N ASP A 365 23.33 20.49 -13.01
CA ASP A 365 23.77 19.26 -12.33
C ASP A 365 25.13 19.39 -11.62
N ILE A 366 25.82 20.53 -11.78
CA ILE A 366 27.13 20.79 -11.20
C ILE A 366 27.12 22.09 -10.39
N ILE A 367 27.67 22.05 -9.17
CA ILE A 367 28.01 23.22 -8.36
C ILE A 367 29.53 23.30 -8.28
N THR A 368 30.09 24.49 -8.51
CA THR A 368 31.53 24.75 -8.43
C THR A 368 31.83 25.72 -7.31
N ILE A 369 32.67 25.31 -6.36
CA ILE A 369 33.23 26.19 -5.34
C ILE A 369 34.62 26.60 -5.81
N SER A 370 34.84 27.89 -6.04
CA SER A 370 36.13 28.37 -6.53
C SER A 370 36.46 29.79 -6.06
N GLY A 371 37.75 30.11 -6.03
CA GLY A 371 38.22 31.44 -5.63
C GLY A 371 39.56 31.38 -4.92
N THR A 372 39.99 32.50 -4.34
CA THR A 372 41.23 32.60 -3.57
C THR A 372 40.90 32.97 -2.14
N PRO A 373 41.03 32.06 -1.15
CA PRO A 373 40.65 32.35 0.21
C PRO A 373 41.48 33.49 0.80
N ASN A 374 40.84 34.47 1.45
CA ASN A 374 41.51 35.64 2.03
C ASN A 374 41.62 35.59 3.56
N VAL A 375 40.82 34.73 4.21
CA VAL A 375 40.74 34.57 5.67
C VAL A 375 40.83 33.09 6.01
N ALA A 376 41.68 32.74 7.00
CA ALA A 376 41.74 31.39 7.53
C ALA A 376 40.50 31.10 8.41
N GLY A 377 40.02 29.86 8.38
CA GLY A 377 38.77 29.46 9.03
C GLY A 377 38.01 28.43 8.19
N THR A 378 36.82 28.04 8.63
CA THR A 378 35.98 27.06 7.92
C THR A 378 34.84 27.76 7.20
N CYS A 379 34.61 27.37 5.95
CA CYS A 379 33.46 27.78 5.15
C CYS A 379 32.54 26.59 4.93
N ASP A 380 31.30 26.68 5.41
CA ASP A 380 30.27 25.66 5.21
C ASP A 380 29.28 26.11 4.13
N PHE A 381 29.11 25.28 3.09
CA PHE A 381 28.24 25.51 1.96
C PHE A 381 27.10 24.49 1.97
N GLY A 382 25.87 24.95 2.16
CA GLY A 382 24.67 24.19 1.88
C GLY A 382 24.37 24.24 0.40
N VAL A 383 24.26 23.08 -0.24
CA VAL A 383 23.89 22.95 -1.65
C VAL A 383 22.55 22.25 -1.79
N THR A 384 21.79 22.70 -2.76
CA THR A 384 20.48 22.13 -3.09
C THR A 384 20.42 21.85 -4.58
N PHE A 385 20.07 20.61 -4.94
CA PHE A 385 19.70 20.22 -6.30
C PHE A 385 18.21 19.91 -6.35
N ILE A 386 17.52 20.43 -7.36
CA ILE A 386 16.11 20.16 -7.64
C ILE A 386 16.06 19.39 -8.94
N ASP A 387 15.50 18.18 -8.92
CA ASP A 387 15.24 17.40 -10.13
C ASP A 387 13.98 17.95 -10.82
N ASP A 388 14.17 18.67 -11.91
CA ASP A 388 13.10 19.36 -12.64
C ASP A 388 12.30 18.41 -13.55
N THR A 389 12.76 17.18 -13.76
CA THR A 389 12.02 16.24 -14.61
C THR A 389 10.74 15.70 -13.98
N CYS A 390 10.64 15.77 -12.65
CA CYS A 390 9.67 14.97 -11.89
C CYS A 390 9.10 15.74 -10.70
N SER A 391 8.07 16.59 -10.91
CA SER A 391 7.35 17.32 -9.84
C SER A 391 8.23 18.07 -8.82
N SER A 392 9.50 18.33 -9.17
CA SER A 392 10.55 18.95 -8.36
C SER A 392 10.89 18.18 -7.08
N TYR A 393 11.74 17.14 -7.17
CA TYR A 393 12.32 16.47 -6.01
C TYR A 393 13.59 17.19 -5.53
N THR A 394 13.71 17.47 -4.22
CA THR A 394 14.82 18.25 -3.65
C THR A 394 15.86 17.37 -2.97
N ILE A 395 17.13 17.60 -3.29
CA ILE A 395 18.31 16.95 -2.71
C ILE A 395 19.11 18.04 -2.01
N ASN A 396 19.32 17.90 -0.70
CA ASN A 396 20.13 18.82 0.08
C ASN A 396 21.42 18.13 0.54
N ALA A 397 22.53 18.84 0.48
CA ALA A 397 23.81 18.39 0.99
C ALA A 397 24.61 19.57 1.55
N ASN A 398 25.52 19.29 2.47
CA ASN A 398 26.41 20.28 3.08
C ASN A 398 27.84 19.89 2.81
N TYR A 399 28.69 20.87 2.52
CA TYR A 399 30.11 20.67 2.30
C TYR A 399 30.93 21.73 3.00
N SER A 400 32.12 21.38 3.44
CA SER A 400 32.99 22.27 4.21
C SER A 400 34.33 22.49 3.52
N VAL A 401 34.87 23.71 3.60
CA VAL A 401 36.22 24.04 3.18
C VAL A 401 36.99 24.59 4.37
N VAL A 402 37.98 23.84 4.86
CA VAL A 402 38.86 24.27 5.94
C VAL A 402 40.04 25.03 5.35
N ILE A 403 40.12 26.32 5.63
CA ILE A 403 41.16 27.22 5.13
C ILE A 403 42.24 27.36 6.20
N SER A 404 43.43 26.82 5.94
CA SER A 404 44.60 27.01 6.80
C SER A 404 45.31 28.33 6.50
N GLU A 405 45.99 28.87 7.51
CA GLU A 405 46.90 30.01 7.31
C GLU A 405 48.01 29.65 6.32
N SER A 406 48.42 30.63 5.53
CA SER A 406 49.61 30.48 4.70
C SER A 406 50.82 30.33 5.64
N VAL A 407 51.46 29.16 5.63
CA VAL A 407 52.69 28.97 6.39
C VAL A 407 53.80 29.71 5.65
N ALA A 408 53.99 30.99 5.99
CA ALA A 408 55.23 31.68 5.68
C ALA A 408 56.33 30.94 6.43
N GLY A 409 57.13 30.16 5.70
CA GLY A 409 58.32 29.50 6.25
C GLY A 409 59.21 30.55 6.92
N GLY A 410 59.34 30.46 8.24
CA GLY A 410 60.37 31.16 8.98
C GLY A 410 61.73 30.60 8.58
N GLY A 411 62.46 31.35 7.76
CA GLY A 411 63.86 31.10 7.42
C GLY A 411 64.61 32.42 7.52
N GLY A 412 65.52 32.52 8.51
CA GLY A 412 66.40 33.66 8.71
C GLY A 412 67.23 33.99 7.47
N GLY A 413 67.47 35.29 7.27
CA GLY A 413 68.06 35.81 6.04
C GLY A 413 69.52 35.46 5.78
N SER A 414 69.94 35.64 4.53
CA SER A 414 70.98 36.60 4.12
C SER A 414 71.24 36.51 2.61
N GLY A 415 71.01 37.62 1.90
CA GLY A 415 71.90 38.18 0.88
C GLY A 415 72.01 37.55 -0.53
N GLY A 416 71.53 38.30 -1.54
CA GLY A 416 72.37 38.67 -2.71
C GLY A 416 71.88 38.23 -4.11
N GLY A 417 71.29 39.18 -4.86
CA GLY A 417 71.26 39.35 -6.35
C GLY A 417 70.82 38.16 -7.24
N SER A 418 70.08 38.30 -8.33
CA SER A 418 69.84 39.40 -9.27
C SER A 418 68.70 38.96 -10.21
N GLY A 419 67.87 39.91 -10.66
CA GLY A 419 67.21 39.99 -11.98
C GLY A 419 66.47 38.79 -12.59
N GLY A 420 65.16 38.99 -12.86
CA GLY A 420 64.48 38.32 -13.98
C GLY A 420 62.96 38.15 -13.81
N GLY A 421 62.19 38.92 -14.58
CA GLY A 421 60.83 38.60 -15.06
C GLY A 421 59.80 38.06 -14.06
N GLY A 422 58.96 38.94 -13.52
CA GLY A 422 57.78 38.57 -12.74
C GLY A 422 56.71 37.86 -13.58
N GLY A 423 56.84 36.54 -13.72
CA GLY A 423 55.70 35.65 -13.87
C GLY A 423 55.16 35.34 -12.48
N ASN A 424 53.84 35.34 -12.30
CA ASN A 424 53.19 34.88 -11.07
C ASN A 424 53.60 33.43 -10.79
N LEU A 425 54.65 33.27 -10.00
CA LEU A 425 55.08 32.00 -9.46
C LEU A 425 54.10 31.69 -8.31
N ASN A 426 53.09 30.90 -8.60
CA ASN A 426 52.14 30.38 -7.60
C ASN A 426 52.65 29.01 -7.11
N PRO A 427 52.47 28.66 -5.83
CA PRO A 427 52.78 27.32 -5.36
C PRO A 427 51.87 26.28 -6.05
N PRO A 428 52.29 25.00 -6.07
CA PRO A 428 51.60 23.98 -6.82
C PRO A 428 50.34 23.56 -6.06
N SER A 429 49.23 23.43 -6.78
CA SER A 429 47.99 22.87 -6.23
C SER A 429 47.73 21.50 -6.84
N CYS A 430 47.02 20.64 -6.13
CA CYS A 430 46.67 19.31 -6.62
C CYS A 430 45.21 18.95 -6.37
N SER A 431 44.67 18.06 -7.19
CA SER A 431 43.39 17.40 -6.98
C SER A 431 43.56 15.91 -7.23
N LEU A 432 42.99 15.06 -6.36
CA LEU A 432 43.02 13.61 -6.52
C LEU A 432 41.65 13.12 -7.01
N THR A 433 41.65 12.24 -7.98
CA THR A 433 40.46 11.52 -8.47
C THR A 433 40.76 10.04 -8.53
N ALA A 434 39.85 9.19 -8.07
CA ALA A 434 39.96 7.74 -8.26
C ALA A 434 38.98 7.24 -9.32
N SER A 435 39.35 6.16 -10.03
CA SER A 435 38.42 5.48 -10.95
C SER A 435 37.22 4.88 -10.22
N GLN A 436 37.42 4.45 -8.97
CA GLN A 436 36.41 3.96 -8.05
C GLN A 436 36.80 4.39 -6.64
N ASN A 437 35.91 5.12 -5.96
CA ASN A 437 36.11 5.54 -4.57
C ASN A 437 35.76 4.44 -3.56
N ILE A 438 35.11 3.36 -4.04
CA ILE A 438 34.69 2.22 -3.24
C ILE A 438 35.14 0.95 -3.96
N ILE A 439 35.91 0.12 -3.26
CA ILE A 439 36.47 -1.12 -3.80
C ILE A 439 36.17 -2.29 -2.86
N ASN A 440 36.16 -3.51 -3.39
CA ASN A 440 36.10 -4.71 -2.54
C ASN A 440 37.44 -4.93 -1.84
N SER A 441 37.39 -5.45 -0.62
CA SER A 441 38.60 -5.82 0.13
C SER A 441 39.51 -6.73 -0.71
N GLY A 442 40.79 -6.35 -0.79
CA GLY A 442 41.79 -7.06 -1.59
C GLY A 442 41.97 -6.53 -3.01
N ASN A 443 41.23 -5.51 -3.43
CA ASN A 443 41.43 -4.82 -4.70
C ASN A 443 42.29 -3.55 -4.54
N PHE A 444 42.83 -3.06 -5.64
CA PHE A 444 43.53 -1.77 -5.73
C PHE A 444 42.63 -0.68 -6.32
N ALA A 445 42.92 0.58 -6.01
CA ALA A 445 42.30 1.75 -6.63
C ALA A 445 43.30 2.45 -7.57
N ASN A 446 42.83 2.88 -8.74
CA ASN A 446 43.61 3.73 -9.64
C ASN A 446 43.36 5.19 -9.25
N ILE A 447 44.43 5.89 -8.89
CA ILE A 447 44.41 7.28 -8.47
C ILE A 447 45.10 8.13 -9.54
N THR A 448 44.42 9.19 -9.95
CA THR A 448 44.95 10.24 -10.81
C THR A 448 45.12 11.50 -9.99
N ALA A 449 46.36 11.98 -9.91
CA ALA A 449 46.71 13.26 -9.33
C ALA A 449 46.86 14.30 -10.45
N ASN A 450 45.96 15.28 -10.48
CA ASN A 450 46.09 16.43 -11.37
C ASN A 450 46.82 17.56 -10.63
N ILE A 451 47.84 18.12 -11.27
CA ILE A 451 48.74 19.12 -10.70
C ILE A 451 48.57 20.40 -11.50
N SER A 452 48.39 21.52 -10.81
CA SER A 452 48.39 22.86 -11.41
C SER A 452 49.60 23.63 -10.89
N ASN A 453 50.13 24.53 -11.74
CA ASN A 453 51.38 25.27 -11.49
C ASN A 453 52.61 24.36 -11.29
N GLY A 454 52.64 23.20 -11.97
CA GLY A 454 53.84 22.37 -12.06
C GLY A 454 54.90 23.00 -12.98
N PRO A 455 56.16 22.50 -12.97
CA PRO A 455 56.60 21.23 -12.39
C PRO A 455 56.68 21.23 -10.86
N ALA A 456 56.15 20.17 -10.24
CA ALA A 456 56.17 19.97 -8.80
C ALA A 456 56.65 18.54 -8.44
N ASN A 457 57.30 18.42 -7.29
CA ASN A 457 57.56 17.14 -6.65
C ASN A 457 56.37 16.78 -5.77
N GLY A 458 55.99 15.51 -5.71
CA GLY A 458 54.86 15.06 -4.90
C GLY A 458 55.18 13.84 -4.06
N SER A 459 54.58 13.76 -2.87
CA SER A 459 54.70 12.61 -1.97
C SER A 459 53.34 12.24 -1.38
N PHE A 460 52.99 10.97 -1.49
CA PHE A 460 51.80 10.39 -0.86
C PHE A 460 52.10 9.97 0.59
N ASN A 461 51.08 10.12 1.45
CA ASN A 461 51.06 9.60 2.81
C ASN A 461 49.64 9.06 3.13
N PRO A 462 49.49 7.76 3.44
CA PRO A 462 50.51 6.71 3.41
C PRO A 462 50.98 6.39 1.99
N GLN A 463 52.20 5.87 1.86
CA GLN A 463 52.69 5.32 0.59
C GLN A 463 52.09 3.92 0.38
N THR A 464 51.47 3.67 -0.77
CA THR A 464 50.76 2.40 -1.04
C THR A 464 50.85 2.02 -2.51
N GLY A 465 51.30 0.79 -2.78
CA GLY A 465 51.48 0.29 -4.15
C GLY A 465 52.48 1.14 -4.93
N THR A 466 52.05 1.69 -6.07
CA THR A 466 52.85 2.64 -6.86
C THR A 466 52.59 4.10 -6.47
N CYS A 467 51.65 4.37 -5.57
CA CYS A 467 51.39 5.70 -5.00
C CYS A 467 52.44 6.03 -3.92
N THR A 468 53.65 6.40 -4.35
CA THR A 468 54.78 6.77 -3.48
C THR A 468 55.14 8.24 -3.63
N SER A 469 56.16 8.58 -4.44
CA SER A 469 56.62 9.93 -4.70
C SER A 469 56.96 10.11 -6.17
N PHE A 470 56.77 11.31 -6.69
CA PHE A 470 57.14 11.67 -8.05
C PHE A 470 57.91 12.99 -8.08
N ASN A 471 58.74 13.18 -9.09
CA ASN A 471 59.57 14.38 -9.24
C ASN A 471 59.27 15.10 -10.56
N ASN A 472 59.25 16.43 -10.52
CA ASN A 472 59.11 17.29 -11.69
C ASN A 472 57.90 16.97 -12.60
N VAL A 473 56.71 16.78 -12.04
CA VAL A 473 55.49 16.54 -12.82
C VAL A 473 54.72 17.84 -13.03
N SER A 474 54.35 18.12 -14.28
CA SER A 474 53.71 19.40 -14.65
C SER A 474 52.17 19.36 -14.69
N ASN A 475 51.57 18.22 -15.09
CA ASN A 475 50.15 18.17 -15.42
C ASN A 475 49.40 17.08 -14.63
N SER A 476 49.80 15.82 -14.76
CA SER A 476 49.08 14.70 -14.16
C SER A 476 50.02 13.53 -13.87
N TRP A 477 49.71 12.79 -12.81
CA TRP A 477 50.40 11.57 -12.43
C TRP A 477 49.40 10.49 -12.02
N ASN A 478 49.58 9.29 -12.54
CA ASN A 478 48.72 8.15 -12.24
C ASN A 478 49.47 7.15 -11.38
N CYS A 479 48.79 6.60 -10.38
CA CYS A 479 49.30 5.54 -9.55
C CYS A 479 48.20 4.57 -9.14
N ASN A 480 48.60 3.38 -8.73
CA ASN A 480 47.71 2.35 -8.23
C ASN A 480 48.07 2.11 -6.78
N THR A 481 47.06 2.06 -5.91
CA THR A 481 47.27 1.65 -4.53
C THR A 481 47.72 0.18 -4.48
N ALA A 482 48.29 -0.26 -3.38
CA ALA A 482 48.34 -1.69 -3.07
C ALA A 482 46.90 -2.19 -2.85
N ASN A 483 46.74 -3.51 -2.76
CA ASN A 483 45.47 -4.12 -2.36
C ASN A 483 45.09 -3.61 -0.97
N LEU A 484 43.98 -2.88 -0.87
CA LEU A 484 43.52 -2.29 0.39
C LEU A 484 42.55 -3.24 1.11
N THR A 485 42.65 -3.28 2.43
CA THR A 485 41.81 -4.10 3.31
C THR A 485 40.99 -3.29 4.32
N SER A 486 41.20 -1.97 4.35
CA SER A 486 40.52 -1.00 5.21
C SER A 486 40.40 0.35 4.50
N ASN A 487 39.45 1.17 4.98
CA ASN A 487 39.34 2.55 4.54
C ASN A 487 40.69 3.25 4.69
N THR A 488 41.11 3.95 3.64
CA THR A 488 42.42 4.57 3.58
C THR A 488 42.28 5.99 3.07
N ASN A 489 42.74 6.96 3.84
CA ASN A 489 42.82 8.36 3.41
C ASN A 489 44.22 8.64 2.86
N LEU A 490 44.30 8.91 1.56
CA LEU A 490 45.54 9.22 0.87
C LEU A 490 45.72 10.72 0.79
N ASN A 491 46.77 11.22 1.42
CA ASN A 491 47.16 12.63 1.34
C ASN A 491 48.35 12.77 0.40
N LEU A 492 48.21 13.59 -0.64
CA LEU A 492 49.30 13.99 -1.53
C LEU A 492 49.75 15.40 -1.16
N THR A 493 51.05 15.55 -0.86
CA THR A 493 51.70 16.86 -0.74
C THR A 493 52.51 17.11 -2.01
N VAL A 494 52.24 18.20 -2.72
CA VAL A 494 53.04 18.69 -3.85
C VAL A 494 53.85 19.91 -3.44
N THR A 495 55.08 20.02 -3.92
CA THR A 495 56.03 21.07 -3.56
C THR A 495 56.81 21.55 -4.78
N ASN A 496 57.00 22.87 -4.90
CA ASN A 496 57.92 23.48 -5.86
C ASN A 496 58.78 24.54 -5.13
N ALA A 497 59.60 25.30 -5.86
CA ALA A 497 60.48 26.34 -5.28
C ALA A 497 59.72 27.50 -4.60
N VAL A 498 58.41 27.62 -4.82
CA VAL A 498 57.54 28.72 -4.38
C VAL A 498 56.76 28.34 -3.13
N GLY A 499 56.39 27.07 -2.97
CA GLY A 499 55.66 26.58 -1.81
C GLY A 499 55.09 25.18 -1.98
N SER A 500 54.13 24.82 -1.14
CA SER A 500 53.49 23.49 -1.11
C SER A 500 51.97 23.56 -1.19
N GLY A 501 51.37 22.51 -1.72
CA GLY A 501 49.92 22.27 -1.74
C GLY A 501 49.61 20.86 -1.29
N THR A 502 48.45 20.67 -0.67
CA THR A 502 48.00 19.36 -0.20
C THR A 502 46.62 19.04 -0.73
N CYS A 503 46.41 17.81 -1.16
CA CYS A 503 45.11 17.28 -1.55
C CYS A 503 44.95 15.88 -0.96
N ASN A 504 43.71 15.48 -0.68
CA ASN A 504 43.40 14.20 -0.10
C ASN A 504 42.30 13.48 -0.86
N ILE A 505 42.26 12.16 -0.72
CA ILE A 505 41.16 11.31 -1.20
C ILE A 505 40.98 10.14 -0.26
N LYS A 506 39.75 9.87 0.13
CA LYS A 506 39.39 8.69 0.92
C LYS A 506 38.96 7.56 -0.03
N ILE A 507 39.61 6.41 0.08
CA ILE A 507 39.22 5.18 -0.61
C ILE A 507 38.56 4.27 0.42
N CYS A 508 37.29 3.93 0.16
CA CYS A 508 36.51 3.08 1.04
C CYS A 508 36.59 1.62 0.60
N VAL A 509 36.67 0.70 1.56
CA VAL A 509 36.86 -0.72 1.30
C VAL A 509 35.71 -1.53 1.86
N ILE A 510 34.97 -2.21 0.97
CA ILE A 510 33.92 -3.15 1.36
C ILE A 510 34.57 -4.40 1.95
N LYS A 511 34.61 -4.45 3.29
CA LYS A 511 35.13 -5.58 4.06
C LYS A 511 34.03 -6.54 4.53
N TYR A 512 32.86 -6.00 4.83
CA TYR A 512 31.72 -6.74 5.39
C TYR A 512 30.45 -6.49 4.59
N ASN A 513 29.54 -7.47 4.58
CA ASN A 513 28.26 -7.36 3.86
C ASN A 513 27.14 -6.74 4.71
N GLN A 514 27.42 -6.38 5.96
CA GLN A 514 26.45 -5.82 6.91
C GLN A 514 27.09 -4.82 7.87
N TYR A 515 26.37 -3.72 8.15
CA TYR A 515 26.75 -2.68 9.11
C TYR A 515 25.59 -2.36 10.06
N ARG A 516 25.91 -1.80 11.23
CA ARG A 516 24.95 -1.36 12.24
C ARG A 516 24.93 0.17 12.30
N ILE A 517 23.76 0.76 12.06
CA ILE A 517 23.53 2.19 12.13
C ILE A 517 22.83 2.50 13.44
N PHE A 518 23.51 3.16 14.37
CA PHE A 518 22.96 3.59 15.65
C PHE A 518 22.25 4.92 15.52
N ASN A 519 21.03 5.00 16.06
CA ASN A 519 20.33 6.26 16.20
C ASN A 519 21.01 7.11 17.30
N ASN A 520 21.64 8.21 16.91
CA ASN A 520 22.28 9.20 17.78
C ASN A 520 21.58 10.58 17.68
N THR A 521 20.29 10.59 17.32
CA THR A 521 19.52 11.84 17.17
C THR A 521 19.06 12.45 18.50
N GLY A 522 19.30 11.77 19.63
CA GLY A 522 18.80 12.17 20.95
C GLY A 522 17.32 11.83 21.17
N ALA A 523 16.59 11.41 20.14
CA ALA A 523 15.17 11.07 20.21
C ALA A 523 14.88 9.69 19.58
N ARG A 524 13.67 9.18 19.81
CA ARG A 524 13.15 8.02 19.08
C ARG A 524 12.69 8.48 17.69
N ILE A 525 13.10 7.76 16.66
CA ILE A 525 12.76 8.05 15.26
C ILE A 525 12.19 6.81 14.57
N ASP A 526 11.49 7.04 13.46
CA ASP A 526 11.01 6.01 12.56
C ASP A 526 12.06 5.75 11.45
N TYR A 527 12.12 4.52 10.94
CA TYR A 527 13.00 4.16 9.82
C TYR A 527 12.37 3.13 8.88
N LYS A 528 12.84 3.11 7.63
CA LYS A 528 12.52 2.08 6.63
C LYS A 528 13.79 1.57 5.97
N ILE A 529 13.91 0.26 5.79
CA ILE A 529 14.97 -0.35 4.99
C ILE A 529 14.37 -0.62 3.61
N GLY A 530 14.83 0.10 2.59
CA GLY A 530 14.21 0.06 1.27
C GLY A 530 12.69 0.18 1.38
N ASN A 531 11.97 -0.84 0.92
CA ASN A 531 10.52 -0.91 0.87
C ASN A 531 9.85 -1.62 2.05
N GLY A 532 10.59 -1.84 3.13
CA GLY A 532 10.08 -2.49 4.32
C GLY A 532 9.02 -1.67 5.06
N ASN A 533 8.40 -2.33 6.03
CA ASN A 533 7.47 -1.68 6.96
C ASN A 533 8.15 -0.52 7.70
N CYS A 534 7.35 0.47 8.08
CA CYS A 534 7.82 1.55 8.94
C CYS A 534 8.12 0.99 10.34
N ASN A 535 9.39 1.03 10.72
CA ASN A 535 9.89 0.53 11.99
C ASN A 535 10.32 1.68 12.89
N ARG A 536 10.50 1.38 14.18
CA ARG A 536 10.93 2.36 15.19
C ARG A 536 12.27 1.97 15.76
N VAL A 537 13.13 2.97 15.94
CA VAL A 537 14.43 2.79 16.60
C VAL A 537 14.58 3.83 17.71
N ASN A 538 14.86 3.37 18.92
CA ASN A 538 15.13 4.26 20.05
C ASN A 538 16.50 4.91 19.89
N ASN A 539 16.72 6.03 20.57
CA ASN A 539 18.07 6.57 20.73
C ASN A 539 19.00 5.48 21.30
N ASN A 540 20.24 5.42 20.82
CA ASN A 540 21.24 4.40 21.13
C ASN A 540 20.86 2.95 20.76
N ARG A 541 19.87 2.74 19.89
CA ARG A 541 19.58 1.42 19.28
C ARG A 541 20.00 1.42 17.82
N SER A 542 20.38 0.24 17.35
CA SER A 542 20.92 0.04 16.01
C SER A 542 19.89 -0.53 15.04
N VAL A 543 20.05 -0.15 13.77
CA VAL A 543 19.40 -0.76 12.61
C VAL A 543 20.49 -1.44 11.77
N ASN A 544 20.22 -2.63 11.24
CA ASN A 544 21.17 -3.31 10.36
C ASN A 544 20.92 -2.92 8.90
N ILE A 545 22.00 -2.68 8.16
CA ILE A 545 21.99 -2.45 6.71
C ILE A 545 22.87 -3.50 6.03
N SER A 546 22.39 -4.10 4.93
CA SER A 546 23.14 -5.08 4.14
C SER A 546 23.55 -4.50 2.77
N SER A 547 24.46 -5.17 2.08
CA SER A 547 24.92 -4.76 0.74
C SER A 547 23.75 -4.47 -0.22
N GLY A 548 23.80 -3.31 -0.88
CA GLY A 548 22.76 -2.83 -1.80
C GLY A 548 21.49 -2.26 -1.15
N GLN A 549 21.41 -2.22 0.18
CA GLN A 549 20.28 -1.63 0.91
C GLN A 549 20.53 -0.16 1.24
N THR A 550 19.43 0.55 1.49
CA THR A 550 19.41 1.93 1.97
C THR A 550 18.43 2.01 3.13
N VAL A 551 18.83 2.66 4.21
CA VAL A 551 17.97 2.95 5.37
C VAL A 551 17.55 4.41 5.31
N TYR A 552 16.25 4.65 5.30
CA TYR A 552 15.65 5.98 5.35
C TYR A 552 15.21 6.28 6.78
N PHE A 553 15.55 7.45 7.29
CA PHE A 553 15.21 7.91 8.63
C PHE A 553 14.20 9.06 8.58
N TYR A 554 13.26 9.06 9.52
CA TYR A 554 12.12 9.98 9.56
C TYR A 554 11.98 10.59 10.95
N SER A 555 11.63 11.88 11.01
CA SER A 555 11.41 12.58 12.30
C SER A 555 10.15 12.11 13.04
N SER A 556 9.23 11.42 12.35
CA SER A 556 8.06 10.82 12.99
C SER A 556 8.43 9.75 14.02
N ASN A 557 7.60 9.56 15.04
CA ASN A 557 7.83 8.59 16.13
C ASN A 557 6.64 7.64 16.38
N ASN A 558 5.71 7.60 15.43
CA ASN A 558 4.40 6.93 15.50
C ASN A 558 4.25 5.82 14.45
N ARG A 559 5.35 5.35 13.83
CA ARG A 559 5.35 4.39 12.70
C ARG A 559 4.65 4.89 11.44
N SER A 560 4.51 6.20 11.27
CA SER A 560 3.93 6.78 10.04
C SER A 560 4.98 7.02 8.95
N CYS A 561 6.27 7.10 9.32
CA CYS A 561 7.39 7.42 8.44
C CYS A 561 7.09 8.67 7.60
N GLN A 562 6.81 9.77 8.30
CA GLN A 562 6.56 11.08 7.73
C GLN A 562 7.77 11.98 7.98
N ASN A 563 8.02 12.95 7.09
CA ASN A 563 9.12 13.93 7.20
C ASN A 563 10.50 13.26 7.30
N GLN A 564 11.00 12.79 6.15
CA GLN A 564 12.34 12.19 6.03
C GLN A 564 13.42 13.20 6.44
N ILE A 565 14.31 12.78 7.33
CA ILE A 565 15.42 13.60 7.86
C ILE A 565 16.78 13.22 7.26
N GLY A 566 16.87 12.04 6.65
CA GLY A 566 18.09 11.59 6.00
C GLY A 566 17.99 10.15 5.54
N TYR A 567 19.05 9.68 4.90
CA TYR A 567 19.19 8.28 4.54
C TYR A 567 20.66 7.87 4.66
N VAL A 568 20.88 6.57 4.82
CA VAL A 568 22.20 5.97 4.81
C VAL A 568 22.14 4.79 3.88
N ASP A 569 22.91 4.85 2.79
CA ASP A 569 23.12 3.68 1.94
C ASP A 569 24.30 2.84 2.44
N PHE A 570 24.39 1.61 1.93
CA PHE A 570 25.44 0.69 2.34
C PHE A 570 26.85 1.21 2.04
N SER A 571 27.02 1.89 0.90
CA SER A 571 28.30 2.49 0.50
C SER A 571 28.73 3.59 1.47
N TRP A 572 27.79 4.39 1.96
CA TRP A 572 28.02 5.42 2.97
C TRP A 572 28.39 4.80 4.31
N ALA A 573 27.72 3.71 4.69
CA ALA A 573 28.06 2.99 5.91
C ALA A 573 29.49 2.44 5.86
N VAL A 574 29.89 1.84 4.74
CA VAL A 574 31.26 1.39 4.50
C VAL A 574 32.26 2.54 4.60
N CYS A 575 31.97 3.68 3.98
CA CYS A 575 32.86 4.85 4.00
C CYS A 575 32.93 5.56 5.35
N THR A 576 31.95 5.37 6.23
CA THR A 576 31.90 6.05 7.53
C THR A 576 32.62 5.26 8.62
N ASP A 577 32.59 3.92 8.55
CA ASP A 577 33.28 3.00 9.47
C ASP A 577 34.80 3.03 9.24
N ASP A 578 35.53 3.86 9.99
CA ASP A 578 36.98 4.04 9.82
C ASP A 578 37.80 3.08 10.65
N ASP A 579 37.29 2.62 11.79
CA ASP A 579 37.94 1.63 12.64
C ASP A 579 37.66 0.17 12.23
N GLY A 580 36.65 -0.05 11.38
CA GLY A 580 36.30 -1.34 10.80
C GLY A 580 35.50 -2.24 11.74
N ASP A 581 34.84 -1.69 12.75
CA ASP A 581 34.04 -2.42 13.74
C ASP A 581 32.59 -2.70 13.28
N ARG A 582 32.19 -2.09 12.15
CA ARG A 582 30.87 -2.13 11.49
C ARG A 582 29.78 -1.32 12.19
N GLN A 583 30.13 -0.30 12.95
CA GLN A 583 29.20 0.53 13.69
C GLN A 583 29.35 1.99 13.27
N ILE A 584 28.22 2.61 12.92
CA ILE A 584 28.19 4.02 12.59
C ILE A 584 27.04 4.70 13.33
N ASN A 585 27.15 5.99 13.56
CA ASN A 585 26.08 6.81 14.12
C ASN A 585 25.33 7.55 13.00
N PHE A 586 24.02 7.68 13.17
CA PHE A 586 23.17 8.62 12.43
C PHE A 586 22.76 9.76 13.38
N ASN A 587 23.18 10.98 13.04
CA ASN A 587 23.06 12.16 13.89
C ASN A 587 21.78 12.97 13.59
N SER A 588 21.42 13.87 14.50
CA SER A 588 20.19 14.69 14.41
C SER A 588 20.17 15.66 13.22
N ASP A 589 21.34 16.02 12.69
CA ASP A 589 21.52 16.89 11.52
C ASP A 589 21.49 16.11 10.19
N GLY A 590 21.24 14.80 10.23
CA GLY A 590 21.21 13.93 9.06
C GLY A 590 22.59 13.45 8.60
N THR A 591 23.66 13.78 9.33
CA THR A 591 25.02 13.31 9.04
C THR A 591 25.27 11.92 9.63
N THR A 592 26.32 11.26 9.14
CA THR A 592 26.85 10.03 9.73
C THR A 592 28.25 10.25 10.30
N SER A 593 28.55 9.57 11.40
CA SER A 593 29.91 9.54 11.97
C SER A 593 30.30 8.12 12.32
N ASP A 594 31.60 7.87 12.39
CA ASP A 594 32.10 6.64 13.00
C ASP A 594 31.67 6.58 14.48
N ARG A 595 31.48 5.37 15.03
CA ARG A 595 30.86 5.20 16.35
C ARG A 595 31.86 4.98 17.49
#